data_AF-A0AAV5AZ50-F1
#
_entry.id   AF-A0AAV5AZ50-F1
#
_cell.length_a   1.000
_cell.length_b   1.000
_cell.length_c   1.000
_cell.angle_alpha   90.00
_cell.angle_beta   90.00
_cell.angle_gamma   90.00
#
_symmetry.space_group_name_H-M   'P 1'
#
loop_
_entity.id
_entity.type
_entity.pdbx_description
1 polymer ?
#
loop_
_entity_poly.entity_id
_entity_poly.type
_entity_poly.pdbx_seq_one_letter_code
_entity_poly.pdbx_strand_id
1 'polypeptide(L)' 'MNKELITWADFEKIDIRVGTIVNAEVFKETRNPAYIITIDFGEIGMRKTSAQVTVLYSPE' A
#
# COMPACT_ATOMS: atom_id res chain seq x y z
N MET A 1 -8.71 6.90 -23.30
CA MET A 1 -8.59 5.56 -22.68
C MET A 1 -9.95 4.90 -22.77
N ASN A 2 -10.07 3.78 -23.47
CA ASN A 2 -11.24 2.91 -23.31
C ASN A 2 -11.07 2.17 -21.99
N LYS A 3 -12.02 2.36 -21.07
CA LYS A 3 -12.02 1.66 -19.78
C LYS A 3 -12.92 0.45 -19.96
N GLU A 4 -12.33 -0.72 -20.09
CA GLU A 4 -13.10 -1.97 -20.08
C GLU A 4 -13.74 -2.15 -18.71
N LEU A 5 -15.03 -2.47 -18.71
CA LEU A 5 -15.78 -2.72 -17.48
C LEU A 5 -15.52 -4.16 -17.03
N ILE A 6 -15.30 -4.33 -15.73
CA ILE A 6 -15.24 -5.64 -15.08
C ILE A 6 -16.60 -6.00 -14.50
N THR A 7 -16.85 -7.29 -14.27
CA THR A 7 -18.06 -7.72 -13.59
C THR A 7 -17.95 -7.50 -12.07
N TRP A 8 -19.08 -7.50 -11.37
CA TRP A 8 -19.09 -7.47 -9.91
C TRP A 8 -18.35 -8.66 -9.30
N ALA A 9 -18.52 -9.85 -9.88
CA ALA A 9 -17.83 -11.06 -9.43
C ALA A 9 -16.30 -10.97 -9.60
N ASP A 10 -15.79 -10.18 -10.54
CA ASP A 10 -14.35 -9.93 -10.67
C ASP A 10 -13.83 -8.99 -9.59
N PHE A 11 -14.64 -8.00 -9.18
CA PHE A 11 -14.32 -7.12 -8.07
C PHE A 11 -14.28 -7.88 -6.73
N GLU A 12 -15.25 -8.75 -6.45
CA GLU A 12 -15.32 -9.51 -5.19
C GLU A 12 -14.15 -10.48 -4.99
N LYS A 13 -13.45 -10.89 -6.07
CA LYS A 13 -12.22 -11.72 -5.96
C LYS A 13 -11.05 -10.95 -5.35
N ILE A 14 -11.10 -9.61 -5.32
CA ILE A 14 -10.02 -8.77 -4.83
C ILE A 14 -10.19 -8.60 -3.32
N ASP A 15 -9.24 -9.14 -2.55
CA ASP A 15 -9.24 -9.01 -1.10
C ASP A 15 -8.63 -7.66 -0.66
N ILE A 16 -9.48 -6.62 -0.57
CA ILE A 16 -9.10 -5.29 -0.11
C ILE A 16 -9.25 -5.20 1.40
N ARG A 17 -8.19 -4.82 2.09
CA ARG A 17 -8.15 -4.73 3.55
C ARG A 17 -7.67 -3.37 4.02
N VAL A 18 -8.11 -3.00 5.21
CA VAL A 18 -7.59 -1.85 5.96
C VAL A 18 -6.63 -2.34 7.02
N GLY A 19 -5.54 -1.60 7.23
CA GLY A 19 -4.57 -1.88 8.27
C GLY A 19 -3.95 -0.58 8.78
N THR A 20 -3.26 -0.66 9.90
CA THR A 20 -2.60 0.48 10.55
C THR A 20 -1.11 0.42 10.27
N ILE A 21 -0.54 1.52 9.80
CA ILE A 21 0.92 1.64 9.65
C ILE A 21 1.55 1.65 11.04
N VAL A 22 2.48 0.74 11.29
CA VAL A 22 3.23 0.67 12.56
C VAL A 22 4.68 1.10 12.43
N ASN A 23 5.21 1.13 11.20
CA ASN A 23 6.54 1.63 10.89
C ASN A 23 6.58 2.14 9.44
N ALA A 24 7.25 3.26 9.22
CA ALA A 24 7.58 3.80 7.92
C ALA A 24 9.04 4.27 7.90
N GLU A 25 9.76 3.98 6.82
CA GLU A 25 11.18 4.31 6.69
C GLU A 25 11.50 4.80 5.26
N VAL A 26 12.44 5.74 5.12
CA VAL A 26 12.90 6.22 3.80
C VAL A 26 13.52 5.08 2.99
N PHE A 27 12.98 4.83 1.80
CA PHE A 27 13.55 3.86 0.89
C PHE A 27 14.67 4.49 0.05
N LYS A 28 15.91 4.45 0.56
CA LYS A 28 17.06 5.11 -0.08
C LYS A 28 17.48 4.51 -1.43
N GLU A 29 17.11 3.26 -1.71
CA GLU A 29 17.54 2.53 -2.91
C GLU A 29 16.60 2.71 -4.12
N THR A 30 15.50 3.44 -3.96
CA THR A 30 14.51 3.62 -5.03
C THR A 30 14.84 4.80 -5.94
N ARG A 31 14.63 4.63 -7.26
CA ARG A 31 14.79 5.70 -8.24
C ARG A 31 13.90 6.93 -7.94
N ASN A 32 12.65 6.68 -7.54
CA ASN A 32 11.72 7.73 -7.12
C ASN A 32 11.59 7.68 -5.60
N PRO A 33 11.52 8.82 -4.90
CA PRO A 33 11.33 8.85 -3.45
C PRO A 33 10.12 8.01 -3.00
N ALA A 34 10.37 7.07 -2.07
CA ALA A 34 9.36 6.19 -1.52
C ALA A 34 9.65 5.87 -0.05
N TYR A 35 8.63 5.39 0.65
CA TYR A 35 8.77 4.81 1.97
C TYR A 35 8.58 3.30 1.91
N ILE A 36 9.39 2.59 2.68
CA ILE A 36 9.10 1.23 3.10
C ILE A 36 8.13 1.33 4.26
N ILE A 37 6.97 0.68 4.15
CA ILE A 37 5.89 0.75 5.14
C ILE A 37 5.60 -0.65 5.65
N THR A 38 5.51 -0.79 6.97
CA THR A 38 5.01 -1.99 7.64
C THR A 38 3.62 -1.71 8.20
N ILE A 39 2.65 -2.54 7.82
CA ILE A 39 1.24 -2.38 8.14
C ILE A 39 0.78 -3.59 8.95
N ASP A 40 0.10 -3.34 10.06
CA ASP A 40 -0.63 -4.35 10.83
C ASP A 40 -2.05 -4.50 10.26
N PHE A 41 -2.39 -5.71 9.82
CA PHE A 41 -3.71 -6.08 9.34
C PHE A 41 -4.50 -6.94 10.34
N GLY A 42 -4.12 -6.93 11.63
CA GLY A 42 -4.75 -7.70 12.69
C GLY A 42 -4.51 -9.19 12.52
N GLU A 43 -5.58 -9.97 12.36
CA GLU A 43 -5.51 -11.44 12.23
C GLU A 43 -4.71 -11.90 11.00
N ILE A 44 -4.61 -11.07 9.95
CA ILE A 44 -3.79 -11.36 8.76
C ILE A 44 -2.29 -11.21 9.05
N GLY A 45 -1.96 -10.47 10.11
CA GLY A 45 -0.61 -10.17 10.58
C GLY A 45 0.05 -9.00 9.82
N MET A 46 1.35 -8.87 10.05
CA MET A 46 2.15 -7.78 9.50
C MET A 46 2.47 -8.00 8.02
N ARG A 47 2.41 -6.93 7.23
CA ARG A 47 2.81 -6.91 5.81
C ARG A 47 3.69 -5.71 5.51
N LYS A 48 4.60 -5.88 4.56
CA LYS A 48 5.53 -4.85 4.11
C LYS A 48 5.17 -4.41 2.70
N THR A 49 5.19 -3.10 2.45
CA THR A 49 4.96 -2.50 1.13
C THR A 49 5.90 -1.33 0.89
N SER A 50 5.92 -0.82 -0.34
CA SER A 50 6.63 0.39 -0.74
C SER A 50 5.65 1.35 -1.41
N ALA A 51 5.66 2.62 -1.01
CA ALA A 51 4.74 3.63 -1.53
C ALA A 51 5.44 4.98 -1.78
N GLN A 52 5.14 5.58 -2.94
CA GLN A 52 5.65 6.90 -3.36
C GLN A 52 4.73 8.02 -2.86
N VAL A 53 4.66 8.19 -1.54
CA VAL A 53 3.76 9.16 -0.87
C VAL A 53 4.51 10.31 -0.19
N THR A 54 5.80 10.47 -0.51
CA THR A 54 6.73 11.39 0.15
C THR A 54 6.46 12.88 -0.08
N VAL A 55 5.53 13.22 -0.99
CA VAL A 55 5.18 14.61 -1.30
C VAL A 55 4.30 15.22 -0.20
N LEU A 56 3.45 14.40 0.42
CA LEU A 56 2.42 14.87 1.37
C LEU A 56 2.60 14.32 2.78
N TYR A 57 3.40 13.26 2.94
CA TYR A 57 3.54 12.55 4.22
C TYR A 57 5.01 12.39 4.57
N SER A 58 5.30 12.42 5.87
CA SER A 58 6.57 12.02 6.48
C SER A 58 6.46 10.61 7.07
N PRO A 59 7.60 9.92 7.32
CA PRO A 59 7.61 8.67 8.07
C PRO A 59 7.20 8.82 9.54
N GLU A 60 7.41 10.02 10.12
CA GLU A 60 6.94 10.43 11.45
C GLU A 60 5.51 10.98 11.42
#